data_AF-A0A379WZ00-F1
#
_entry.id   AF-A0A379WZ00-F1
#
_cell.length_a   1.000
_cell.length_b   1.000
_cell.length_c   1.000
_cell.angle_alpha   90.00
_cell.angle_beta   90.00
_cell.angle_gamma   90.00
#
_symmetry.space_group_name_H-M   'P 1'
#
loop_
_entity.id
_entity.type
_entity.pdbx_description
1 polymer ?
#
loop_
_entity_poly.entity_id
_entity_poly.type
_entity_poly.pdbx_seq_one_letter_code
_entity_poly.pdbx_strand_id
1 'polypeptide(L)'
;MRRIHAARGQQGQIDAARLFRHLLTDTSAIAESHHHCHKVQDPYSLRCQPQVMGACLTQLRQTKEVLLAEANAVSDNPLVFADAGEVISGGNFHAEPVAMAADNLALAIAEIGALSERRIALMMDKHMSQLPPFLVKNGGVNSGFMIAQVTAAALASENKALAHPHSVDSLPTSANQEDHVSMARRQDGDSGKWRRIPAASLPWSGWRPVRG
;
A
#
# COMPACT_ATOMS: atom_id res chain seq x y z
N MET A 1 -3.86 24.55 0.76
CA MET A 1 -4.09 23.11 0.53
C MET A 1 -5.34 22.51 1.18
N ARG A 2 -5.70 22.82 2.45
CA ARG A 2 -6.87 22.20 3.14
C ARG A 2 -8.18 22.22 2.32
N ARG A 3 -8.47 23.34 1.66
CA ARG A 3 -9.68 23.57 0.83
C ARG A 3 -9.81 22.59 -0.35
N ILE A 4 -8.71 22.20 -0.99
CA ILE A 4 -8.72 21.27 -2.14
C ILE A 4 -9.23 19.89 -1.71
N HIS A 5 -8.72 19.39 -0.58
CA HIS A 5 -9.08 18.07 -0.08
C HIS A 5 -10.50 18.06 0.51
N ALA A 6 -10.88 19.12 1.23
CA ALA A 6 -12.22 19.28 1.75
C ALA A 6 -13.27 19.33 0.63
N ALA A 7 -12.99 20.04 -0.47
CA ALA A 7 -13.90 20.12 -1.62
C ALA A 7 -14.16 18.77 -2.30
N ARG A 8 -13.21 17.82 -2.22
CA ARG A 8 -13.42 16.46 -2.74
C ARG A 8 -14.20 15.55 -1.78
N GLY A 9 -14.21 15.84 -0.48
CA GLY A 9 -15.00 15.09 0.52
C GLY A 9 -14.46 13.72 0.93
N GLN A 10 -13.34 13.25 0.38
CA GLN A 10 -12.78 11.93 0.70
C GLN A 10 -11.97 11.96 2.00
N GLN A 11 -12.47 11.31 3.05
CA GLN A 11 -11.89 11.36 4.40
C GLN A 11 -10.44 10.85 4.43
N GLY A 12 -10.14 9.72 3.79
CA GLY A 12 -8.78 9.19 3.70
C GLY A 12 -7.80 10.18 3.06
N GLN A 13 -8.22 10.88 2.00
CA GLN A 13 -7.40 11.92 1.37
C GLN A 13 -7.21 13.14 2.27
N ILE A 14 -8.25 13.58 2.97
CA ILE A 14 -8.17 14.71 3.90
C ILE A 14 -7.17 14.41 5.03
N ASP A 15 -7.22 13.19 5.56
CA ASP A 15 -6.33 12.74 6.64
C ASP A 15 -4.89 12.59 6.16
N ALA A 16 -4.66 11.97 4.99
CA ALA A 16 -3.35 11.87 4.38
C ALA A 16 -2.75 13.27 4.13
N ALA A 17 -3.54 14.21 3.59
CA ALA A 17 -3.11 15.59 3.40
C ALA A 17 -2.79 16.29 4.73
N ARG A 18 -3.51 15.97 5.81
CA ARG A 18 -3.25 16.51 7.15
C ARG A 18 -1.89 16.03 7.65
N LEU A 19 -1.60 14.74 7.49
CA LEU A 19 -0.31 14.16 7.88
C LEU A 19 0.84 14.78 7.08
N PHE A 20 0.71 14.93 5.76
CA PHE A 20 1.75 15.57 4.96
C PHE A 20 2.05 17.00 5.41
N ARG A 21 1.02 17.81 5.72
CA ARG A 21 1.24 19.18 6.24
C ARG A 21 1.86 19.17 7.63
N HIS A 22 1.50 18.22 8.47
CA HIS A 22 2.11 18.09 9.79
C HIS A 22 3.61 17.80 9.69
N LEU A 23 4.01 16.91 8.76
CA LEU A 23 5.40 16.53 8.55
C LEU A 23 6.22 17.60 7.80
N LEU A 24 5.66 18.20 6.76
CA LEU A 24 6.35 19.20 5.92
C LEU A 24 6.37 20.59 6.55
N THR A 25 5.52 20.84 7.55
CA THR A 25 5.24 22.15 8.12
C THR A 25 4.80 23.16 7.03
N ASP A 26 4.74 24.45 7.37
CA ASP A 26 4.32 25.48 6.39
C ASP A 26 5.44 25.88 5.42
N THR A 27 6.71 25.79 5.85
CA THR A 27 7.90 26.13 5.03
C THR A 27 9.14 25.38 5.53
N SER A 28 10.22 25.41 4.75
CA SER A 28 11.55 24.94 5.16
C SER A 28 12.62 25.75 4.44
N ALA A 29 13.87 25.70 4.91
CA ALA A 29 14.99 26.34 4.23
C ALA A 29 15.13 25.90 2.74
N ILE A 30 14.77 24.66 2.43
CA ILE A 30 14.78 24.12 1.05
C ILE A 30 13.64 24.71 0.22
N ALA A 31 12.46 24.89 0.81
CA ALA A 31 11.33 25.52 0.13
C ALA A 31 11.62 27.01 -0.15
N GLU A 32 12.24 27.70 0.81
CA GLU A 32 12.64 29.11 0.68
C GLU A 32 13.74 29.32 -0.36
N SER A 33 14.73 28.42 -0.43
CA SER A 33 15.77 28.50 -1.47
C SER A 33 15.22 28.29 -2.89
N HIS A 34 13.97 27.84 -3.02
CA HIS A 34 13.27 27.61 -4.28
C HIS A 34 12.15 28.65 -4.56
N HIS A 35 12.11 29.78 -3.85
CA HIS A 35 11.05 30.79 -3.98
C HIS A 35 10.92 31.40 -5.40
N HIS A 36 11.99 31.36 -6.21
CA HIS A 36 12.01 31.82 -7.61
C HIS A 36 12.00 30.68 -8.64
N CYS A 37 11.47 29.51 -8.27
CA CYS A 37 11.39 28.37 -9.19
C CYS A 37 10.36 28.62 -10.32
N HIS A 38 10.78 28.46 -11.58
CA HIS A 38 9.91 28.58 -12.76
C HIS A 38 8.93 27.41 -12.96
N LYS A 39 9.02 26.36 -12.13
CA LYS A 39 8.22 25.15 -12.29
C LYS A 39 6.79 25.40 -11.79
N VAL A 40 5.82 25.31 -12.69
CA VAL A 40 4.41 25.63 -12.38
C VAL A 40 3.69 24.47 -11.70
N GLN A 41 4.03 23.22 -12.05
CA GLN A 41 3.38 22.04 -11.47
C GLN A 41 4.37 20.91 -11.23
N ASP A 42 4.21 20.25 -10.09
CA ASP A 42 4.91 19.00 -9.81
C ASP A 42 4.25 17.80 -10.51
N PRO A 43 5.06 16.77 -10.84
CA PRO A 43 4.57 15.47 -11.28
C PRO A 43 3.57 14.85 -10.31
N TYR A 44 2.68 14.01 -10.83
CA TYR A 44 1.61 13.39 -10.04
C TYR A 44 2.11 12.51 -8.90
N SER A 45 3.28 11.88 -9.03
CA SER A 45 3.88 11.08 -7.95
C SER A 45 4.18 11.90 -6.67
N LEU A 46 4.28 13.23 -6.80
CA LEU A 46 4.38 14.16 -5.67
C LEU A 46 3.03 14.84 -5.36
N ARG A 47 2.40 15.44 -6.38
CA ARG A 47 1.23 16.30 -6.20
C ARG A 47 -0.05 15.53 -5.85
N CYS A 48 -0.18 14.31 -6.34
CA CYS A 48 -1.35 13.46 -6.12
C CYS A 48 -1.18 12.50 -4.91
N GLN A 49 -0.14 12.68 -4.09
CA GLN A 49 0.09 11.82 -2.92
C GLN A 49 -1.12 11.77 -1.97
N PRO A 50 -1.78 12.88 -1.60
CA PRO A 50 -2.96 12.78 -0.75
C PRO A 50 -4.10 11.97 -1.36
N GLN A 51 -4.28 12.03 -2.68
CA GLN A 51 -5.31 11.32 -3.41
C GLN A 51 -5.04 9.81 -3.39
N VAL A 52 -3.83 9.40 -3.75
CA VAL A 52 -3.43 7.99 -3.86
C VAL A 52 -3.28 7.37 -2.47
N MET A 53 -2.48 7.98 -1.60
CA MET A 53 -2.28 7.49 -0.23
C MET A 53 -3.58 7.56 0.59
N GLY A 54 -4.45 8.52 0.28
CA GLY A 54 -5.77 8.62 0.89
C GLY A 54 -6.70 7.48 0.52
N ALA A 55 -6.69 7.04 -0.75
CA ALA A 55 -7.43 5.86 -1.19
C ALA A 55 -6.91 4.59 -0.49
N CYS A 56 -5.58 4.44 -0.40
CA CYS A 56 -4.96 3.34 0.34
C CYS A 56 -5.36 3.34 1.82
N LEU A 57 -5.37 4.51 2.47
CA LEU A 57 -5.80 4.66 3.87
C LEU A 57 -7.26 4.27 4.07
N THR A 58 -8.14 4.59 3.12
CA THR A 58 -9.54 4.15 3.17
C THR A 58 -9.65 2.63 3.09
N GLN A 59 -8.94 1.99 2.15
CA GLN A 59 -8.92 0.52 2.04
C GLN A 59 -8.43 -0.13 3.35
N LEU A 60 -7.35 0.39 3.94
CA LEU A 60 -6.83 -0.09 5.22
C LEU A 60 -7.85 0.00 6.36
N ARG A 61 -8.68 1.05 6.38
CA ARG A 61 -9.73 1.22 7.38
C ARG A 61 -10.87 0.21 7.18
N GLN A 62 -11.28 -0.02 5.94
CA GLN A 62 -12.31 -1.02 5.62
C GLN A 62 -11.82 -2.44 5.97
N THR A 63 -10.59 -2.79 5.60
CA THR A 63 -9.98 -4.06 6.01
C THR A 63 -9.93 -4.19 7.53
N LYS A 64 -9.54 -3.13 8.26
CA LYS A 64 -9.53 -3.12 9.73
C LYS A 64 -10.92 -3.42 10.31
N GLU A 65 -11.97 -2.80 9.79
CA GLU A 65 -13.34 -3.01 10.29
C GLU A 65 -13.77 -4.47 10.15
N VAL A 66 -13.52 -5.08 8.99
CA VAL A 66 -13.84 -6.50 8.73
C VAL A 66 -13.04 -7.43 9.64
N LEU A 67 -11.71 -7.24 9.70
CA LEU A 67 -10.85 -8.13 10.50
C LEU A 67 -11.11 -7.99 12.01
N LEU A 68 -11.51 -6.80 12.49
CA LEU A 68 -11.91 -6.64 13.88
C LEU A 68 -13.23 -7.36 14.18
N ALA A 69 -14.20 -7.34 13.27
CA ALA A 69 -15.42 -8.10 13.44
C ALA A 69 -15.10 -9.61 13.48
N GLU A 70 -14.31 -10.10 12.53
CA GLU A 70 -13.93 -11.51 12.45
C GLU A 70 -13.13 -11.98 13.67
N ALA A 71 -12.18 -11.17 14.15
CA ALA A 71 -11.37 -11.50 15.33
C ALA A 71 -12.19 -11.66 16.62
N ASN A 72 -13.42 -11.13 16.66
CA ASN A 72 -14.35 -11.25 17.77
C ASN A 72 -15.54 -12.16 17.43
N ALA A 73 -15.56 -12.78 16.25
CA ALA A 73 -16.68 -13.59 15.79
C ALA A 73 -16.62 -15.02 16.36
N VAL A 74 -17.80 -15.63 16.46
CA VAL A 74 -17.96 -17.07 16.68
C VAL A 74 -18.12 -17.72 15.31
N SER A 75 -17.04 -18.33 14.83
CA SER A 75 -16.90 -18.88 13.48
C SER A 75 -16.92 -20.41 13.43
N ASP A 76 -17.23 -21.07 14.55
CA ASP A 76 -17.42 -22.52 14.61
C ASP A 76 -18.84 -22.92 14.17
N ASN A 77 -19.07 -24.22 14.06
CA ASN A 77 -20.36 -24.78 13.69
C ASN A 77 -20.51 -26.21 14.23
N PRO A 78 -21.67 -26.60 14.81
CA PRO A 78 -22.89 -25.81 15.02
C PRO A 78 -22.80 -24.82 16.20
N LEU A 79 -23.67 -23.81 16.20
CA LEU A 79 -23.77 -22.84 17.29
C LEU A 79 -24.77 -23.31 18.35
N VAL A 80 -24.41 -23.12 19.62
CA VAL A 80 -25.26 -23.46 20.78
C VAL A 80 -25.78 -22.19 21.43
N PHE A 81 -27.10 -21.99 21.42
CA PHE A 81 -27.79 -20.87 22.05
C PHE A 81 -28.41 -21.34 23.36
N ALA A 82 -27.59 -21.38 24.43
CA ALA A 82 -27.96 -21.96 25.72
C ALA A 82 -29.22 -21.35 26.33
N ASP A 83 -29.42 -20.04 26.21
CA ASP A 83 -30.60 -19.33 26.75
C ASP A 83 -31.91 -19.76 26.07
N ALA A 84 -31.83 -20.18 24.80
CA ALA A 84 -32.96 -20.70 24.04
C ALA A 84 -33.06 -22.23 24.10
N GLY A 85 -32.02 -22.92 24.60
CA GLY A 85 -31.90 -24.38 24.53
C GLY A 85 -31.76 -24.91 23.10
N GLU A 86 -31.27 -24.09 22.18
CA GLU A 86 -31.21 -24.38 20.74
C GLU A 86 -29.79 -24.72 20.26
N VAL A 87 -29.70 -25.59 19.26
CA VAL A 87 -28.47 -25.87 18.50
C VAL A 87 -28.76 -25.64 17.03
N ILE A 88 -28.06 -24.68 16.42
CA ILE A 88 -28.31 -24.23 15.04
C ILE A 88 -27.07 -24.47 14.20
N SER A 89 -27.24 -25.19 13.08
CA SER A 89 -26.21 -25.31 12.06
C SER A 89 -26.25 -24.10 11.12
N GLY A 90 -25.11 -23.46 10.90
CA GLY A 90 -24.94 -22.30 10.04
C GLY A 90 -23.64 -22.37 9.23
N GLY A 91 -23.21 -21.23 8.68
CA GLY A 91 -22.07 -21.12 7.76
C GLY A 91 -21.01 -20.11 8.18
N ASN A 92 -20.96 -19.72 9.47
CA ASN A 92 -20.03 -18.67 9.94
C ASN A 92 -18.55 -19.02 9.76
N PHE A 93 -18.20 -20.28 9.51
CA PHE A 93 -16.84 -20.70 9.18
C PHE A 93 -16.39 -20.25 7.78
N HIS A 94 -17.32 -19.80 6.92
CA HIS A 94 -16.99 -19.38 5.56
C HIS A 94 -16.33 -17.99 5.55
N ALA A 95 -15.00 -17.96 5.45
CA ALA A 95 -14.17 -16.76 5.57
C ALA A 95 -14.15 -15.85 4.32
N GLU A 96 -15.28 -15.66 3.65
CA GLU A 96 -15.39 -14.76 2.47
C GLU A 96 -15.05 -13.30 2.81
N PRO A 97 -15.56 -12.73 3.93
CA PRO A 97 -15.23 -11.35 4.28
C PRO A 97 -13.73 -11.14 4.48
N VAL A 98 -13.04 -12.12 5.08
CA VAL A 98 -11.59 -12.08 5.28
C VAL A 98 -10.84 -12.11 3.97
N ALA A 99 -11.23 -12.99 3.03
CA ALA A 99 -10.56 -13.11 1.73
C ALA A 99 -10.65 -11.80 0.93
N MET A 100 -11.84 -11.20 0.85
CA MET A 100 -12.05 -9.92 0.19
C MET A 100 -11.30 -8.78 0.89
N ALA A 101 -11.28 -8.76 2.22
CA ALA A 101 -10.57 -7.74 3.00
C ALA A 101 -9.05 -7.78 2.75
N ALA A 102 -8.48 -8.96 2.57
CA ALA A 102 -7.07 -9.15 2.27
C ALA A 102 -6.72 -8.88 0.79
N ASP A 103 -7.61 -9.17 -0.17
CA ASP A 103 -7.44 -8.75 -1.57
C ASP A 103 -7.46 -7.21 -1.68
N ASN A 104 -8.38 -6.55 -0.96
CA ASN A 104 -8.44 -5.10 -0.86
C ASN A 104 -7.15 -4.49 -0.27
N LEU A 105 -6.54 -5.19 0.69
CA LEU A 105 -5.26 -4.80 1.28
C LEU A 105 -4.11 -4.94 0.28
N ALA A 106 -4.09 -6.01 -0.53
CA ALA A 106 -3.09 -6.21 -1.57
C ALA A 106 -3.09 -5.07 -2.61
N LEU A 107 -4.27 -4.58 -3.01
CA LEU A 107 -4.42 -3.41 -3.88
C LEU A 107 -3.79 -2.15 -3.27
N ALA A 108 -4.10 -1.86 -2.00
CA ALA A 108 -3.56 -0.69 -1.31
C ALA A 108 -2.03 -0.74 -1.23
N ILE A 109 -1.48 -1.91 -0.94
CA ILE A 109 -0.04 -2.15 -0.87
C ILE A 109 0.64 -1.96 -2.22
N ALA A 110 0.06 -2.51 -3.29
CA ALA A 110 0.61 -2.40 -4.63
C ALA A 110 0.70 -0.93 -5.07
N GLU A 111 -0.34 -0.14 -4.78
CA GLU A 111 -0.39 1.29 -5.10
C GLU A 111 0.61 2.13 -4.28
N ILE A 112 0.80 1.81 -3.00
CA ILE A 112 1.84 2.45 -2.17
C ILE A 112 3.23 2.20 -2.78
N GLY A 113 3.51 0.95 -3.16
CA GLY A 113 4.76 0.55 -3.81
C GLY A 113 4.97 1.26 -5.15
N ALA A 114 3.95 1.27 -6.02
CA ALA A 114 4.00 1.91 -7.32
C ALA A 114 4.24 3.42 -7.22
N LEU A 115 3.53 4.11 -6.31
CA LEU A 115 3.70 5.55 -6.11
C LEU A 115 5.10 5.88 -5.57
N SER A 116 5.62 5.06 -4.66
CA SER A 116 6.99 5.20 -4.14
C SER A 116 8.04 5.03 -5.24
N GLU A 117 7.90 3.97 -6.04
CA GLU A 117 8.82 3.69 -7.14
C GLU A 117 8.82 4.82 -8.18
N ARG A 118 7.65 5.39 -8.53
CA ARG A 118 7.59 6.57 -9.41
C ARG A 118 8.29 7.80 -8.84
N ARG A 119 8.34 7.98 -7.51
CA ARG A 119 9.14 9.04 -6.87
C ARG A 119 10.64 8.73 -6.90
N ILE A 120 11.03 7.47 -6.76
CA ILE A 120 12.43 7.05 -6.94
C ILE A 120 12.88 7.36 -8.37
N ALA A 121 12.11 6.93 -9.37
CA ALA A 121 12.40 7.21 -10.77
C ALA A 121 12.48 8.72 -11.06
N LEU A 122 11.57 9.52 -10.47
CA LEU A 122 11.59 10.97 -10.57
C LEU A 122 12.91 11.57 -10.07
N MET A 123 13.44 11.10 -8.93
CA MET A 123 14.69 11.59 -8.37
C MET A 123 15.92 11.21 -9.22
N MET A 124 15.89 10.06 -9.89
CA MET A 124 17.00 9.60 -10.73
C MET A 124 17.13 10.39 -12.04
N ASP A 125 16.03 10.93 -12.55
CA ASP A 125 15.99 11.69 -13.80
C ASP A 125 16.41 13.15 -13.58
N LYS A 126 17.60 13.50 -14.09
CA LYS A 126 18.16 14.86 -14.02
C LYS A 126 17.22 15.94 -14.59
N HIS A 127 16.42 15.61 -15.61
CA HIS A 127 15.53 16.57 -16.26
C HIS A 127 14.34 16.92 -15.39
N MET A 128 13.95 16.01 -14.48
CA MET A 128 12.79 16.17 -13.63
C MET A 128 13.16 16.58 -12.20
N SER A 129 14.28 16.06 -11.68
CA SER A 129 14.72 16.24 -10.29
C SER A 129 15.52 17.52 -10.05
N GLN A 130 16.16 18.07 -11.09
CA GLN A 130 17.18 19.14 -10.95
C GLN A 130 18.38 18.73 -10.09
N LEU A 131 18.57 17.41 -9.89
CA LEU A 131 19.69 16.81 -9.17
C LEU A 131 20.66 16.13 -10.15
N PRO A 132 21.89 15.79 -9.71
CA PRO A 132 22.79 14.96 -10.50
C PRO A 132 22.11 13.65 -10.91
N PRO A 133 22.35 13.15 -12.14
CA PRO A 133 21.76 11.89 -12.59
C PRO A 133 22.15 10.74 -11.65
N PHE A 134 21.19 9.90 -11.30
CA PHE A 134 21.35 8.79 -10.35
C PHE A 134 21.88 9.20 -8.96
N LEU A 135 21.73 10.48 -8.59
CA LEU A 135 22.12 11.07 -7.31
C LEU A 135 23.60 10.85 -6.94
N VAL A 136 24.50 10.88 -7.92
CA VAL A 136 25.93 10.65 -7.69
C VAL A 136 26.80 11.74 -8.28
N LYS A 137 27.91 12.06 -7.59
CA LYS A 137 28.98 12.90 -8.14
C LYS A 137 29.84 12.08 -9.10
N ASN A 138 30.40 12.72 -10.13
CA ASN A 138 31.20 12.07 -11.18
C ASN A 138 30.44 10.95 -11.92
N GLY A 139 29.27 11.30 -12.44
CA GLY A 139 28.49 10.41 -13.32
C GLY A 139 29.31 10.00 -14.54
N GLY A 140 29.19 8.73 -14.94
CA GLY A 140 29.99 8.11 -16.02
C GLY A 140 31.11 7.20 -15.51
N VAL A 141 31.60 7.44 -14.29
CA VAL A 141 32.50 6.51 -13.57
C VAL A 141 31.77 5.81 -12.43
N ASN A 142 30.87 6.53 -11.75
CA ASN A 142 30.04 5.98 -10.69
C ASN A 142 28.60 5.72 -11.19
N SER A 143 28.05 4.56 -10.83
CA SER A 143 26.66 4.18 -11.17
C SER A 143 25.61 4.74 -10.21
N GLY A 144 26.02 5.25 -9.04
CA GLY A 144 25.10 5.84 -8.05
C GLY A 144 23.96 4.90 -7.66
N PHE A 145 22.74 5.43 -7.70
CA PHE A 145 21.51 4.69 -7.37
C PHE A 145 20.86 3.97 -8.55
N MET A 146 21.55 3.84 -9.70
CA MET A 146 20.99 3.23 -10.91
C MET A 146 20.44 1.82 -10.66
N ILE A 147 21.20 0.93 -10.02
CA ILE A 147 20.75 -0.45 -9.74
C ILE A 147 19.68 -0.48 -8.64
N ALA A 148 19.75 0.43 -7.66
CA ALA A 148 18.72 0.53 -6.62
C ALA A 148 17.34 0.86 -7.23
N GLN A 149 17.30 1.72 -8.26
CA GLN A 149 16.08 1.99 -9.02
C GLN A 149 15.56 0.73 -9.72
N VAL A 150 16.42 -0.07 -10.33
CA VAL A 150 16.03 -1.33 -10.99
C VAL A 150 15.42 -2.30 -9.98
N THR A 151 16.01 -2.44 -8.79
CA THR A 151 15.43 -3.27 -7.72
C THR A 151 14.06 -2.76 -7.28
N ALA A 152 13.90 -1.44 -7.10
CA ALA A 152 12.61 -0.85 -6.74
C ALA A 152 11.54 -1.11 -7.83
N ALA A 153 11.90 -0.99 -9.11
CA ALA A 153 11.02 -1.29 -10.24
C ALA A 153 10.62 -2.77 -10.29
N ALA A 154 11.55 -3.69 -10.05
CA ALA A 154 11.27 -5.12 -10.01
C ALA A 154 10.29 -5.47 -8.87
N LEU A 155 10.52 -4.96 -7.66
CA LEU A 155 9.64 -5.21 -6.51
C LEU A 155 8.24 -4.61 -6.70
N ALA A 156 8.16 -3.38 -7.23
CA ALA A 156 6.87 -2.75 -7.54
C ALA A 156 6.12 -3.52 -8.64
N SER A 157 6.84 -4.11 -9.60
CA SER A 157 6.23 -4.96 -10.63
C SER A 157 5.75 -6.30 -10.09
N GLU A 158 6.49 -6.93 -9.18
CA GLU A 158 6.10 -8.18 -8.51
C GLU A 158 4.77 -7.99 -7.78
N ASN A 159 4.59 -6.89 -7.04
CA ASN A 159 3.36 -6.57 -6.34
C ASN A 159 2.11 -6.52 -7.24
N LYS A 160 2.25 -6.18 -8.53
CA LYS A 160 1.11 -6.15 -9.47
C LYS A 160 0.55 -7.55 -9.71
N ALA A 161 1.44 -8.53 -9.89
CA ALA A 161 1.03 -9.92 -10.05
C ALA A 161 0.41 -10.47 -8.76
N LEU A 162 0.94 -10.05 -7.61
CA LEU A 162 0.46 -10.47 -6.29
C LEU A 162 -0.87 -9.86 -5.87
N ALA A 163 -1.29 -8.77 -6.52
CA ALA A 163 -2.57 -8.12 -6.27
C ALA A 163 -3.74 -8.76 -7.06
N HIS A 164 -3.51 -9.88 -7.75
CA HIS A 164 -4.59 -10.65 -8.36
C HIS A 164 -5.51 -11.22 -7.26
N PRO A 165 -6.83 -10.96 -7.30
CA PRO A 165 -7.71 -11.37 -6.23
C PRO A 165 -7.83 -12.89 -6.18
N HIS A 166 -7.67 -13.45 -4.98
CA HIS A 166 -7.86 -14.90 -4.76
C HIS A 166 -9.28 -15.24 -4.32
N SER A 167 -10.02 -14.26 -3.77
CA SER A 167 -11.42 -14.45 -3.35
C SER A 167 -12.39 -14.76 -4.50
N VAL A 168 -12.00 -14.50 -5.75
CA VAL A 168 -12.84 -14.79 -6.92
C VAL A 168 -12.66 -16.22 -7.46
N ASP A 169 -11.77 -17.00 -6.85
CA ASP A 169 -11.54 -18.40 -7.19
C ASP A 169 -12.22 -19.33 -6.17
N SER A 170 -12.85 -20.38 -6.66
CA SER A 170 -13.51 -21.39 -5.82
C SER A 170 -13.54 -22.73 -6.57
N LEU A 171 -13.19 -23.81 -5.86
CA LEU A 171 -13.24 -25.17 -6.39
C LEU A 171 -13.95 -26.07 -5.38
N PRO A 172 -14.92 -26.89 -5.83
CA PRO A 172 -15.69 -27.72 -4.93
C PRO A 172 -14.84 -28.82 -4.30
N THR A 173 -15.01 -29.02 -3.01
CA THR A 173 -14.40 -30.09 -2.22
C THR A 173 -15.48 -31.02 -1.65
N SER A 174 -15.04 -32.15 -1.08
CA SER A 174 -15.94 -33.08 -0.38
C SER A 174 -17.14 -33.55 -1.23
N ALA A 175 -16.90 -33.94 -2.48
CA ALA A 175 -17.94 -34.39 -3.42
C ALA A 175 -19.09 -33.38 -3.63
N ASN A 176 -18.74 -32.09 -3.78
CA ASN A 176 -19.65 -30.94 -3.87
C ASN A 176 -20.42 -30.62 -2.59
N GLN A 177 -20.04 -31.18 -1.44
CA GLN A 177 -20.60 -30.77 -0.16
C GLN A 177 -20.06 -29.40 0.29
N GLU A 178 -18.82 -29.09 -0.10
CA GLU A 178 -18.16 -27.79 0.05
C GLU A 178 -17.99 -27.20 -1.35
N ASP A 179 -19.09 -26.77 -1.97
CA ASP A 179 -19.14 -26.33 -3.36
C ASP A 179 -18.65 -24.89 -3.58
N HIS A 180 -18.53 -24.11 -2.50
CA HIS A 180 -18.00 -22.75 -2.51
C HIS A 180 -17.02 -22.53 -1.35
N VAL A 181 -15.84 -21.96 -1.64
CA VAL A 181 -14.80 -21.66 -0.65
C VAL A 181 -14.15 -20.29 -0.93
N SER A 182 -13.62 -19.63 0.10
CA SER A 182 -13.13 -18.24 -0.01
C SER A 182 -11.65 -18.07 -0.36
N MET A 183 -10.87 -19.15 -0.33
CA MET A 183 -9.41 -19.12 -0.52
C MET A 183 -8.61 -18.21 0.45
N ALA A 184 -9.21 -17.72 1.55
CA ALA A 184 -8.60 -16.75 2.47
C ALA A 184 -7.18 -17.15 2.96
N ARG A 185 -6.96 -18.43 3.30
CA ARG A 185 -5.67 -18.92 3.81
C ARG A 185 -4.53 -18.81 2.80
N ARG A 186 -4.83 -18.82 1.49
CA ARG A 186 -3.80 -18.81 0.44
C ARG A 186 -3.03 -17.48 0.40
N GLN A 187 -3.58 -16.40 0.94
CA GLN A 187 -2.90 -15.11 1.07
C GLN A 187 -1.83 -15.08 2.19
N ASP A 188 -1.96 -15.92 3.23
CA ASP A 188 -1.04 -15.96 4.38
C ASP A 188 0.11 -16.97 4.23
N GLY A 189 -0.09 -18.06 3.48
CA GLY A 189 0.90 -19.14 3.30
C GLY A 189 2.21 -18.72 2.61
N ASP A 190 2.26 -17.50 2.09
CA ASP A 190 3.43 -16.91 1.46
C ASP A 190 3.97 -15.75 2.31
N SER A 191 4.24 -16.04 3.58
CA SER A 191 4.71 -15.10 4.62
C SER A 191 5.98 -14.30 4.27
N GLY A 192 6.66 -14.66 3.15
CA GLY A 192 7.74 -13.88 2.56
C GLY A 192 7.27 -12.63 1.79
N LYS A 193 6.04 -12.62 1.26
CA LYS A 193 5.48 -11.53 0.45
C LYS A 193 5.30 -10.24 1.23
N TRP A 194 4.68 -10.32 2.41
CA TRP A 194 4.45 -9.16 3.30
C TRP A 194 5.75 -8.46 3.76
N ARG A 195 6.89 -9.15 3.73
CA ARG A 195 8.22 -8.58 4.04
C ARG A 195 8.90 -7.88 2.85
N ARG A 196 8.58 -8.28 1.61
CA ARG A 196 9.15 -7.66 0.38
C ARG A 196 8.41 -6.38 -0.01
N ILE A 197 7.14 -6.30 0.35
CA ILE A 197 6.25 -5.16 0.11
C ILE A 197 6.78 -3.82 0.70
N PRO A 198 7.22 -3.72 1.97
CA PRO A 198 7.76 -2.48 2.53
C PRO A 198 9.14 -2.13 1.97
N ALA A 199 9.91 -3.10 1.50
CA ALA A 199 11.28 -2.90 1.02
C ALA A 199 11.33 -1.99 -0.23
N ALA A 200 10.29 -2.03 -1.08
CA ALA A 200 10.15 -1.11 -2.21
C ALA A 200 9.88 0.36 -1.79
N SER A 201 9.38 0.58 -0.57
CA SER A 201 9.04 1.90 -0.03
C SER A 201 10.14 2.52 0.86
N LEU A 202 11.08 1.71 1.34
CA LEU A 202 12.15 2.11 2.26
C LEU A 202 13.54 1.62 1.79
N PRO A 203 14.04 2.00 0.60
CA PRO A 203 15.40 1.63 0.22
C PRO A 203 16.49 2.27 1.12
N TRP A 204 16.11 3.18 2.02
CA TRP A 204 17.02 4.06 2.76
C TRP A 204 17.40 3.59 4.18
N SER A 205 16.74 2.58 4.75
CA SER A 205 16.98 2.19 6.16
C SER A 205 18.26 1.37 6.41
N GLY A 206 18.98 0.96 5.35
CA GLY A 206 20.18 0.12 5.45
C GLY A 206 21.51 0.79 5.06
N TRP A 207 21.49 2.01 4.52
CA TRP A 207 22.68 2.63 3.95
C TRP A 207 23.36 3.58 4.95
N ARG A 208 24.47 3.11 5.55
CA ARG A 208 25.41 4.01 6.23
C ARG A 208 26.26 4.72 5.17
N PRO A 209 26.46 6.05 5.24
CA PRO A 209 27.42 6.71 4.38
C PRO A 209 28.81 6.15 4.70
N VAL A 210 29.51 5.65 3.67
CA VAL A 210 30.95 5.44 3.75
C VAL A 210 31.54 6.82 4.05
N ARG A 211 32.05 7.01 5.27
CA ARG A 211 32.79 8.21 5.62
C ARG A 211 34.02 8.22 4.71
N GLY A 212 34.18 9.30 3.95
CA GLY A 212 35.44 9.63 3.29
C GLY A 212 36.53 9.95 4.30
#